data_AF-A0A177BX25-F1
#
_entry.id   AF-A0A177BX25-F1
#
_cell.length_a   1.000
_cell.length_b   1.000
_cell.length_c   1.000
_cell.angle_alpha   90.00
_cell.angle_beta   90.00
_cell.angle_gamma   90.00
#
_symmetry.space_group_name_H-M   'P 1'
#
loop_
_entity.id
_entity.type
_entity.pdbx_description
1 polymer ?
#
loop_
_entity_poly.entity_id
_entity_poly.type
_entity_poly.pdbx_seq_one_letter_code
_entity_poly.pdbx_strand_id
1 'polypeptide(L)'
;MSQPDRLPLDQQMLRGAGIWQAIIALPICLWLGFEAFDTFLEPWHNAGIYYFLRNSTTAVLAAGIIFCVYVQRKAAISPYQYVLFETAKSVLATALWLWFILDAAFGPWVAHCREYEWRGPCHVGARVSRAALASIVLFVVYYPTLGYSYWAWNRVSEKDEEDDEERVERSEVTDRSPLLG
;
A
#
# COMPACT_ATOMS: atom_id res chain seq x y z
N MET A 1 21.55 28.19 17.66
CA MET A 1 20.85 27.78 16.42
C MET A 1 20.92 26.27 16.34
N SER A 2 19.86 25.58 16.76
CA SER A 2 19.75 24.13 16.68
C SER A 2 19.61 23.73 15.22
N GLN A 3 20.49 22.84 14.78
CA GLN A 3 20.44 22.18 13.50
C GLN A 3 19.07 21.47 13.40
N PRO A 4 18.31 21.60 12.29
CA PRO A 4 17.04 20.89 12.19
C PRO A 4 17.33 19.40 12.26
N ASP A 5 16.76 18.73 13.25
CA ASP A 5 16.85 17.29 13.45
C ASP A 5 16.55 16.58 12.13
N ARG A 6 17.61 16.14 11.45
CA ARG A 6 17.49 15.37 10.24
C ARG A 6 16.98 14.01 10.69
N LEU A 7 15.68 13.78 10.52
CA LEU A 7 15.09 12.44 10.59
C LEU A 7 16.03 11.47 9.85
N PRO A 8 16.32 10.28 10.42
CA PRO A 8 17.27 9.35 9.83
C PRO A 8 16.95 9.15 8.35
N LEU A 9 18.00 9.11 7.52
CA LEU A 9 17.90 9.08 6.04
C LEU A 9 16.88 8.04 5.56
N ASP A 10 16.85 6.89 6.24
CA ASP A 10 15.97 5.75 6.02
C ASP A 10 14.48 6.14 6.11
N GLN A 11 14.11 6.95 7.10
CA GLN A 11 12.74 7.40 7.31
C GLN A 11 12.32 8.45 6.27
N GLN A 12 13.27 9.23 5.75
CA GLN A 12 13.01 10.17 4.64
C GLN A 12 12.79 9.43 3.31
N MET A 13 13.61 8.42 3.02
CA MET A 13 13.45 7.58 1.82
C MET A 13 12.11 6.85 1.81
N LEU A 14 11.74 6.27 2.96
CA LEU A 14 10.47 5.59 3.19
C LEU A 14 9.25 6.52 3.02
N ARG A 15 9.33 7.75 3.55
CA ARG A 15 8.29 8.78 3.32
C ARG A 15 8.21 9.18 1.84
N GLY A 16 9.34 9.32 1.16
CA GLY A 16 9.39 9.61 -0.27
C GLY A 16 8.72 8.52 -1.11
N ALA A 17 9.00 7.25 -0.81
CA ALA A 17 8.37 6.11 -1.46
C ALA A 17 6.85 6.06 -1.21
N GLY A 18 6.39 6.35 0.01
CA GLY A 18 4.98 6.47 0.34
C GLY A 18 4.26 7.55 -0.49
N ILE A 19 4.89 8.72 -0.68
CA ILE A 19 4.34 9.78 -1.52
C ILE A 19 4.21 9.32 -2.98
N TRP A 20 5.20 8.61 -3.51
CA TRP A 20 5.13 8.04 -4.86
C TRP A 20 3.97 7.04 -5.00
N GLN A 21 3.78 6.16 -4.02
CA GLN A 21 2.64 5.24 -3.98
C GLN A 21 1.30 5.99 -4.01
N ALA A 22 1.17 7.08 -3.24
CA ALA A 22 -0.03 7.92 -3.25
C ALA A 22 -0.23 8.65 -4.59
N ILE A 23 0.83 9.16 -5.22
CA ILE A 23 0.77 9.82 -6.54
C ILE A 23 0.26 8.84 -7.60
N ILE A 24 0.66 7.57 -7.54
CA ILE A 24 0.18 6.54 -8.47
C ILE A 24 -1.28 6.17 -8.17
N ALA A 25 -1.65 6.04 -6.89
CA ALA A 25 -3.00 5.64 -6.49
C ALA A 25 -4.06 6.74 -6.69
N LEU A 26 -3.69 8.02 -6.58
CA LEU A 26 -4.61 9.15 -6.67
C LEU A 26 -5.38 9.25 -8.01
N PRO A 27 -4.75 9.23 -9.20
CA PRO A 27 -5.47 9.29 -10.46
C PRO A 27 -6.39 8.07 -10.64
N ILE A 28 -5.97 6.89 -10.17
CA ILE A 28 -6.78 5.67 -10.21
C ILE A 28 -8.04 5.85 -9.34
N CYS A 29 -7.86 6.34 -8.11
CA CYS A 29 -8.95 6.59 -7.18
C CYS A 29 -9.96 7.60 -7.73
N LEU A 30 -9.51 8.73 -8.28
CA LEU A 30 -10.38 9.80 -8.77
C LEU A 30 -11.11 9.39 -10.05
N TRP A 31 -10.39 8.83 -11.03
CA TRP A 31 -11.00 8.44 -12.30
C TRP A 31 -12.03 7.33 -12.12
N LEU A 32 -11.66 6.25 -11.42
CA LEU A 32 -12.58 5.13 -11.22
C LEU A 32 -13.68 5.46 -10.21
N GLY A 33 -13.43 6.36 -9.25
CA GLY A 33 -14.48 6.89 -8.37
C GLY A 33 -15.54 7.67 -9.16
N PHE A 34 -15.11 8.50 -10.10
CA PHE A 34 -16.02 9.22 -11.00
C PHE A 34 -16.82 8.27 -11.90
N GLU A 35 -16.15 7.32 -12.54
CA GLU A 35 -16.80 6.30 -13.38
C GLU A 35 -17.80 5.44 -12.59
N ALA A 36 -17.51 5.12 -11.32
CA ALA A 36 -18.45 4.42 -10.45
C ALA A 36 -19.69 5.28 -10.18
N PHE A 37 -19.52 6.58 -9.93
CA PHE A 37 -20.62 7.50 -9.71
C PHE A 37 -21.48 7.65 -10.97
N ASP A 38 -20.87 7.76 -12.14
CA ASP A 38 -21.55 7.85 -13.43
C ASP A 38 -22.38 6.58 -13.72
N THR A 39 -21.78 5.40 -13.51
CA THR A 39 -22.46 4.11 -13.68
C THR A 39 -23.63 3.93 -12.70
N PHE A 40 -23.53 4.51 -11.50
CA PHE A 40 -24.63 4.49 -10.52
C PHE A 40 -25.81 5.36 -10.96
N LEU A 41 -25.55 6.49 -11.61
CA LEU A 41 -26.57 7.43 -12.10
C LEU A 41 -27.21 6.99 -13.41
N GLU A 42 -26.57 6.10 -14.17
CA GLU A 42 -27.11 5.54 -15.42
C GLU A 42 -27.36 4.02 -15.35
N PRO A 43 -28.40 3.55 -14.64
CA PRO A 43 -28.65 2.11 -14.42
C PRO A 43 -29.04 1.30 -15.66
N TRP A 44 -29.25 1.95 -16.81
CA TRP A 44 -29.86 1.33 -18.01
C TRP A 44 -28.94 0.36 -18.77
N HIS A 45 -27.67 0.24 -18.38
CA HIS A 45 -26.77 -0.77 -18.92
C HIS A 45 -26.99 -2.12 -18.24
N ASN A 46 -27.24 -3.19 -19.02
CA ASN A 46 -27.38 -4.58 -18.53
C ASN A 46 -26.17 -5.13 -17.73
N ALA A 47 -25.08 -4.36 -17.64
CA ALA A 47 -23.89 -4.65 -16.82
C ALA A 47 -23.55 -3.53 -15.81
N GLY A 48 -24.44 -2.58 -15.56
CA GLY A 48 -24.19 -1.39 -14.72
C GLY A 48 -23.74 -1.75 -13.30
N ILE A 49 -24.37 -2.74 -12.65
CA ILE A 49 -23.98 -3.19 -11.31
C ILE A 49 -22.55 -3.75 -11.30
N TYR A 50 -22.15 -4.49 -12.33
CA TYR A 50 -20.79 -5.02 -12.43
C TYR A 50 -19.76 -3.90 -12.55
N TYR A 51 -19.98 -2.96 -13.47
CA TYR A 51 -19.07 -1.84 -13.70
C TYR A 51 -19.00 -0.92 -12.47
N PHE A 52 -20.12 -0.70 -11.79
CA PHE A 52 -20.19 0.00 -10.52
C PHE A 52 -19.34 -0.68 -9.44
N LEU A 53 -19.53 -1.98 -9.20
CA LEU A 53 -18.75 -2.73 -8.21
C LEU A 53 -17.26 -2.73 -8.56
N ARG A 54 -16.92 -2.97 -9.82
CA ARG A 54 -15.53 -2.94 -10.29
C ARG A 54 -14.86 -1.60 -10.03
N ASN A 55 -15.50 -0.51 -10.44
CA ASN A 55 -14.93 0.83 -10.34
C ASN A 55 -14.88 1.29 -8.87
N SER A 56 -15.93 1.02 -8.09
CA SER A 56 -15.98 1.37 -6.66
C SER A 56 -14.98 0.57 -5.82
N THR A 57 -14.87 -0.76 -5.99
CA THR A 57 -13.88 -1.58 -5.27
C THR A 57 -12.46 -1.12 -5.57
N THR A 58 -12.15 -0.84 -6.85
CA THR A 58 -10.82 -0.36 -7.25
C THR A 58 -10.52 1.02 -6.64
N ALA A 59 -11.50 1.92 -6.67
CA ALA A 59 -11.36 3.26 -6.10
C ALA A 59 -11.19 3.24 -4.58
N VAL A 60 -11.94 2.40 -3.86
CA VAL A 60 -11.84 2.26 -2.40
C VAL A 60 -10.49 1.69 -1.98
N LEU A 61 -9.98 0.67 -2.67
CA LEU A 61 -8.66 0.10 -2.37
C LEU A 61 -7.54 1.12 -2.63
N ALA A 62 -7.64 1.89 -3.71
CA ALA A 62 -6.72 2.99 -4.01
C ALA A 62 -6.81 4.11 -2.95
N ALA A 63 -8.02 4.47 -2.52
CA ALA A 63 -8.25 5.42 -1.44
C ALA A 63 -7.64 4.95 -0.12
N GLY A 64 -7.74 3.64 0.18
CA GLY A 64 -7.12 3.03 1.36
C GLY A 64 -5.60 3.20 1.37
N ILE A 65 -4.94 3.02 0.22
CA ILE A 65 -3.49 3.27 0.08
C ILE A 65 -3.15 4.73 0.36
N ILE A 66 -3.91 5.67 -0.21
CA ILE A 66 -3.72 7.12 0.00
C ILE A 66 -3.93 7.48 1.47
N PHE A 67 -4.94 6.89 2.11
CA PHE A 67 -5.23 7.08 3.53
C PHE A 67 -4.06 6.61 4.40
N CYS A 68 -3.50 5.42 4.14
CA CYS A 68 -2.31 4.94 4.86
C CYS A 68 -1.15 5.92 4.74
N VAL A 69 -0.86 6.42 3.53
CA VAL A 69 0.21 7.41 3.30
C VAL A 69 -0.06 8.73 4.02
N TYR A 70 -1.31 9.19 4.00
CA TYR A 70 -1.72 10.42 4.70
C TYR A 70 -1.51 10.31 6.21
N VAL A 71 -1.91 9.19 6.82
CA VAL A 71 -1.70 8.91 8.25
C VAL A 71 -0.21 8.83 8.56
N GLN A 72 0.58 8.11 7.74
CA GLN A 72 2.04 8.03 7.87
C GLN A 72 2.75 9.38 7.82
N ARG A 73 2.18 10.37 7.12
CA ARG A 73 2.75 11.70 7.01
C ARG A 73 2.42 12.59 8.21
N LYS A 74 1.23 12.47 8.78
CA LYS A 74 0.75 13.36 9.85
C LYS A 74 1.06 12.87 11.26
N ALA A 75 1.14 11.58 11.48
CA ALA A 75 1.42 11.02 12.79
C ALA A 75 2.93 10.87 13.03
N ALA A 76 3.38 11.10 14.26
CA ALA A 76 4.66 10.59 14.74
C ALA A 76 4.47 9.08 15.00
N ILE A 77 4.83 8.26 14.01
CA ILE A 77 4.56 6.83 14.00
C ILE A 77 5.77 6.07 14.54
N SER A 78 5.53 5.09 15.42
CA SER A 78 6.59 4.20 15.90
C SER A 78 7.07 3.24 14.79
N PRO A 79 8.30 2.71 14.85
CA PRO A 79 8.83 1.80 13.83
C PRO A 79 7.91 0.60 13.54
N TYR A 80 7.34 0.01 14.59
CA TYR A 80 6.37 -1.09 14.47
C TYR A 80 5.08 -0.68 13.73
N GLN A 81 4.49 0.46 14.11
CA GLN A 81 3.30 0.98 13.43
C GLN A 81 3.61 1.30 11.95
N TYR A 82 4.83 1.73 11.64
CA TYR A 82 5.25 1.98 10.26
C TYR A 82 5.20 0.69 9.42
N VAL A 83 5.74 -0.42 9.95
CA VAL A 83 5.66 -1.75 9.30
C VAL A 83 4.20 -2.18 9.10
N LEU A 84 3.33 -1.95 10.09
CA LEU A 84 1.90 -2.25 9.95
C LEU A 84 1.24 -1.48 8.79
N PHE A 85 1.56 -0.20 8.63
CA PHE A 85 1.04 0.60 7.52
C PHE A 85 1.62 0.17 6.15
N GLU A 86 2.92 -0.17 6.08
CA GLU A 86 3.50 -0.75 4.85
C GLU A 86 2.87 -2.10 4.50
N THR A 87 2.56 -2.90 5.52
CA THR A 87 1.89 -4.20 5.37
C THR A 87 0.47 -3.99 4.86
N ALA A 88 -0.29 -3.08 5.47
CA ALA A 88 -1.64 -2.73 5.03
C ALA A 88 -1.67 -2.25 3.56
N LYS A 89 -0.75 -1.37 3.17
CA LYS A 89 -0.62 -0.92 1.77
C LYS A 89 -0.30 -2.08 0.83
N SER A 90 0.60 -2.97 1.22
CA SER A 90 0.98 -4.13 0.41
C SER A 90 -0.18 -5.12 0.26
N VAL A 91 -0.97 -5.34 1.31
CA VAL A 91 -2.19 -6.15 1.27
C VAL A 91 -3.24 -5.52 0.34
N LEU A 92 -3.48 -4.21 0.45
CA LEU A 92 -4.40 -3.49 -0.44
C LEU A 92 -3.95 -3.56 -1.91
N ALA A 93 -2.65 -3.38 -2.17
CA ALA A 93 -2.08 -3.50 -3.52
C ALA A 93 -2.18 -4.93 -4.06
N THR A 94 -1.96 -5.94 -3.21
CA THR A 94 -2.11 -7.36 -3.59
C THR A 94 -3.57 -7.69 -3.86
N ALA A 95 -4.51 -7.17 -3.06
CA ALA A 95 -5.95 -7.32 -3.28
C ALA A 95 -6.39 -6.66 -4.60
N LEU A 96 -5.87 -5.47 -4.92
CA LEU A 96 -6.07 -4.80 -6.21
C LEU A 96 -5.54 -5.63 -7.38
N TRP A 97 -4.36 -6.20 -7.23
CA TRP A 97 -3.77 -7.06 -8.25
C TRP A 97 -4.58 -8.32 -8.49
N LEU A 98 -4.98 -9.03 -7.43
CA LEU A 98 -5.88 -10.19 -7.52
C LEU A 98 -7.21 -9.79 -8.14
N TRP A 99 -7.77 -8.64 -7.75
CA TRP A 99 -9.00 -8.10 -8.33
C TRP A 99 -8.86 -7.89 -9.84
N PHE A 100 -7.74 -7.35 -10.33
CA PHE A 100 -7.51 -7.18 -11.77
C PHE A 100 -7.32 -8.50 -12.53
N ILE A 101 -6.74 -9.52 -11.90
CA ILE A 101 -6.68 -10.87 -12.49
C ILE A 101 -8.07 -11.47 -12.60
N LEU A 102 -8.86 -11.39 -11.52
CA LEU A 102 -10.24 -11.89 -11.51
C LEU A 102 -11.13 -11.14 -12.49
N ASP A 103 -10.99 -9.81 -12.58
CA ASP A 103 -11.60 -8.98 -13.61
C ASP A 103 -11.20 -9.59 -14.97
N ALA A 104 -9.92 -9.56 -15.34
CA ALA A 104 -9.42 -10.04 -16.63
C ALA A 104 -9.90 -11.45 -17.04
N ALA A 105 -10.01 -12.38 -16.07
CA ALA A 105 -10.37 -13.78 -16.31
C ALA A 105 -11.89 -14.02 -16.39
N PHE A 106 -12.69 -13.40 -15.52
CA PHE A 106 -14.10 -13.78 -15.30
C PHE A 106 -15.13 -12.68 -15.62
N GLY A 107 -14.69 -11.54 -16.16
CA GLY A 107 -15.59 -10.43 -16.43
C GLY A 107 -16.72 -10.72 -17.42
N PRO A 108 -17.90 -10.09 -17.27
CA PRO A 108 -19.05 -10.26 -18.16
C PRO A 108 -18.78 -9.80 -19.61
N TRP A 109 -17.72 -9.02 -19.84
CA TRP A 109 -17.30 -8.68 -21.20
C TRP A 109 -16.76 -9.88 -21.99
N VAL A 110 -16.30 -10.97 -21.34
CA VAL A 110 -15.83 -12.18 -22.05
C VAL A 110 -17.02 -12.83 -22.77
N ALA A 111 -18.18 -12.88 -22.11
CA ALA A 111 -19.42 -13.36 -22.71
C ALA A 111 -19.92 -12.41 -23.81
N HIS A 112 -19.94 -11.09 -23.56
CA HIS A 112 -20.34 -10.10 -24.58
C HIS A 112 -19.39 -10.10 -25.80
N CYS A 113 -18.10 -10.32 -25.60
CA CYS A 113 -17.12 -10.44 -26.67
C CYS A 113 -17.37 -11.65 -27.57
N ARG A 114 -17.74 -12.78 -26.97
CA ARG A 114 -18.02 -14.02 -27.69
C ARG A 114 -19.34 -13.94 -28.46
N GLU A 115 -20.29 -13.15 -27.98
CA GLU A 115 -21.63 -13.00 -28.57
C GLU A 115 -21.69 -11.88 -29.62
N TYR A 116 -20.88 -10.82 -29.49
CA TYR A 116 -20.89 -9.63 -30.36
C TYR A 116 -19.55 -9.35 -31.05
N GLU A 117 -18.80 -10.39 -31.41
CA GLU A 117 -17.47 -10.30 -32.06
C GLU A 117 -17.46 -9.39 -33.30
N TRP A 118 -18.61 -9.24 -33.97
CA TRP A 118 -18.80 -8.39 -35.15
C TRP A 118 -18.92 -6.87 -34.87
N ARG A 119 -19.09 -6.42 -33.62
CA ARG A 119 -19.37 -5.01 -33.27
C ARG A 119 -18.15 -4.19 -32.82
N GLY A 120 -16.97 -4.79 -32.69
CA GLY A 120 -15.74 -4.05 -32.39
C GLY A 120 -14.66 -4.87 -31.71
N PRO A 121 -13.44 -4.32 -31.59
CA PRO A 121 -12.30 -5.04 -31.02
C PRO A 121 -12.52 -5.33 -29.53
N CYS A 122 -12.42 -6.59 -29.16
CA CYS A 122 -12.44 -7.05 -27.78
C CYS A 122 -11.28 -6.47 -26.97
N HIS A 123 -11.58 -5.57 -26.03
CA HIS A 123 -10.58 -4.91 -25.17
C HIS A 123 -9.97 -5.81 -24.09
N VAL A 124 -9.89 -7.13 -24.30
CA VAL A 124 -9.30 -8.10 -23.37
C VAL A 124 -7.81 -7.78 -23.15
N GLY A 125 -7.10 -7.42 -24.23
CA GLY A 125 -5.67 -7.06 -24.15
C GLY A 125 -5.39 -5.87 -23.22
N ALA A 126 -6.27 -4.88 -23.18
CA ALA A 126 -6.12 -3.70 -22.32
C ALA A 126 -6.35 -4.03 -20.82
N ARG A 127 -7.07 -5.11 -20.52
CA ARG A 127 -7.31 -5.56 -19.14
C ARG A 127 -6.17 -6.44 -18.63
N VAL A 128 -5.66 -7.33 -19.50
CA VAL A 128 -4.47 -8.13 -19.21
C VAL A 128 -3.25 -7.22 -19.01
N SER A 129 -3.09 -6.18 -19.83
CA SER A 129 -1.99 -5.22 -19.66
C SER A 129 -2.08 -4.46 -18.33
N ARG A 130 -3.29 -4.11 -17.86
CA ARG A 130 -3.49 -3.51 -16.52
C ARG A 130 -3.09 -4.45 -15.40
N ALA A 131 -3.47 -5.74 -15.47
CA ALA A 131 -3.05 -6.74 -14.48
C ALA A 131 -1.52 -6.95 -14.50
N ALA A 132 -0.91 -6.98 -15.69
CA ALA A 132 0.55 -7.09 -15.85
C ALA A 132 1.27 -5.86 -15.26
N LEU A 133 0.81 -4.64 -15.56
CA LEU A 133 1.35 -3.41 -14.98
C LEU A 133 1.18 -3.38 -13.45
N ALA A 134 0.04 -3.81 -12.93
CA ALA A 134 -0.19 -3.93 -11.49
C ALA A 134 0.79 -4.91 -10.83
N SER A 135 1.16 -5.99 -11.53
CA SER A 135 2.19 -6.93 -11.06
C SER A 135 3.54 -6.23 -10.89
N ILE A 136 3.96 -5.47 -11.90
CA ILE A 136 5.23 -4.71 -11.87
C ILE A 136 5.22 -3.71 -10.71
N VAL A 137 4.15 -2.93 -10.57
CA VAL A 137 4.02 -1.95 -9.49
C VAL A 137 4.05 -2.63 -8.12
N LEU A 138 3.39 -3.78 -7.95
CA LEU A 138 3.40 -4.53 -6.69
C LEU A 138 4.82 -4.98 -6.30
N PHE A 139 5.53 -5.63 -7.21
CA PHE A 139 6.85 -6.20 -6.94
C PHE A 139 7.97 -5.16 -6.88
N VAL A 140 7.85 -4.04 -7.60
CA VAL A 140 8.89 -3.00 -7.66
C VAL A 140 8.68 -1.89 -6.64
N VAL A 141 7.41 -1.60 -6.26
CA VAL A 141 7.09 -0.44 -5.43
C VAL A 141 6.59 -0.82 -4.04
N TYR A 142 5.78 -1.88 -3.89
CA TYR A 142 5.17 -2.21 -2.59
C TYR A 142 5.98 -3.22 -1.78
N TYR A 143 6.40 -4.33 -2.39
CA TYR A 143 7.18 -5.35 -1.66
C TYR A 143 8.57 -4.87 -1.23
N PRO A 144 9.30 -4.06 -2.03
CA PRO A 144 10.58 -3.53 -1.58
C PRO A 144 10.43 -2.56 -0.41
N THR A 145 9.38 -1.72 -0.37
CA THR A 145 9.16 -0.81 0.76
C THR A 145 8.76 -1.56 2.02
N LEU A 146 7.94 -2.62 1.88
CA LEU A 146 7.62 -3.52 2.98
C LEU A 146 8.87 -4.20 3.54
N GLY A 147 9.65 -4.85 2.68
CA GLY A 147 10.87 -5.54 3.08
C GLY A 147 11.88 -4.62 3.76
N TYR A 148 12.07 -3.41 3.22
CA TYR A 148 12.93 -2.41 3.83
C TYR A 148 12.41 -1.95 5.19
N SER A 149 11.10 -1.69 5.32
CA SER A 149 10.51 -1.30 6.60
C SER A 149 10.64 -2.37 7.67
N TYR A 150 10.47 -3.64 7.29
CA TYR A 150 10.62 -4.79 8.18
C TYR A 150 12.07 -4.93 8.66
N TRP A 151 13.03 -4.82 7.74
CA TRP A 151 14.45 -4.84 8.08
C TRP A 151 14.84 -3.68 9.00
N ALA A 152 14.35 -2.47 8.71
CA ALA A 152 14.61 -1.29 9.54
C ALA A 152 14.02 -1.44 10.96
N TRP A 153 12.82 -2.01 11.08
CA TRP A 153 12.23 -2.31 12.38
C TRP A 153 13.04 -3.35 13.16
N ASN A 154 13.47 -4.43 12.51
CA ASN A 154 14.26 -5.48 13.16
C ASN A 154 15.56 -4.93 13.77
N ARG A 155 16.24 -4.03 13.06
CA ARG A 155 17.45 -3.37 13.55
C ARG A 155 17.24 -2.42 14.73
N VAL A 156 16.07 -1.80 14.81
CA VAL A 156 15.74 -0.96 15.96
C VAL A 156 15.39 -1.85 17.15
N SER A 157 14.64 -2.94 16.93
CA SER A 157 14.31 -3.90 17.99
C SER A 157 15.56 -4.54 18.59
N GLU A 158 16.51 -4.99 17.77
CA GLU A 158 17.78 -5.57 18.25
C GLU A 158 18.58 -4.57 19.10
N LYS A 159 18.61 -3.29 18.70
CA LYS A 159 19.31 -2.26 19.47
C LYS A 159 18.62 -1.91 20.79
N ASP A 160 17.29 -1.84 20.78
CA ASP A 160 16.52 -1.58 22.00
C ASP A 160 16.71 -2.73 23.00
N GLU A 161 16.80 -3.97 22.53
CA GLU A 161 17.12 -5.15 23.35
C GLU A 161 18.56 -5.10 23.90
N GLU A 162 19.56 -4.76 23.08
CA GLU A 162 20.95 -4.58 23.53
C GLU A 162 21.09 -3.45 24.57
N ASP A 163 20.43 -2.30 24.36
CA ASP A 163 20.45 -1.17 25.29
C ASP A 163 19.76 -1.52 26.63
N ASP A 164 18.65 -2.28 26.59
CA ASP A 164 17.97 -2.76 27.79
C ASP A 164 18.83 -3.80 28.55
N GLU A 165 19.51 -4.71 27.85
CA GLU A 165 20.46 -5.64 28.45
C GLU A 165 21.65 -4.91 29.10
N GLU A 166 22.28 -3.95 28.41
CA GLU A 166 23.35 -3.11 28.98
C GLU A 166 22.87 -2.31 30.20
N ARG A 167 21.63 -1.83 30.18
CA ARG A 167 21.04 -1.09 31.30
C ARG A 167 20.77 -2.00 32.49
N VAL A 168 20.29 -3.22 32.27
CA VAL A 168 20.11 -4.23 33.31
C VAL A 168 21.45 -4.65 33.89
N GLU A 169 22.45 -4.94 33.06
CA GLU A 169 23.81 -5.27 33.52
C GLU A 169 24.42 -4.12 34.33
N ARG A 170 24.30 -2.87 33.86
CA ARG A 170 24.79 -1.70 34.60
C ARG A 170 24.05 -1.52 35.93
N SER A 171 22.76 -1.78 35.98
CA SER A 171 21.98 -1.70 37.22
C SER A 171 22.38 -2.81 38.20
N GLU A 172 22.60 -4.03 37.74
CA GLU A 172 23.09 -5.14 38.57
C GLU A 172 24.52 -4.92 39.09
N VAL A 173 25.40 -4.32 38.27
CA VAL A 173 26.75 -3.95 38.70
C VAL A 173 26.72 -2.84 39.75
N THR A 174 25.79 -1.89 39.63
CA THR A 174 25.64 -0.79 40.59
C THR A 174 25.09 -1.29 41.94
N ASP A 175 24.15 -2.24 41.93
CA ASP A 175 23.63 -2.89 43.16
C ASP A 175 24.65 -3.82 43.85
N ARG A 176 25.71 -4.25 43.14
CA ARG A 176 26.80 -5.08 43.71
C ARG A 176 28.01 -4.27 44.18
N SER A 177 28.06 -2.96 43.96
CA SER A 177 29.10 -2.10 44.53
C SER A 177 28.89 -1.95 46.05
N PRO A 178 29.85 -2.34 46.91
CA PRO A 178 29.71 -2.11 48.35
C PRO A 178 29.71 -0.60 48.63
N LEU A 179 28.63 -0.11 49.25
CA LEU A 179 28.56 1.22 49.87
C LEU A 179 29.51 1.28 51.07
N LEU A 180 30.80 1.45 50.81
CA LEU A 180 31.79 1.76 51.83
C LEU A 180 32.74 2.84 51.32
N GLY A 181 32.42 4.07 51.74
CA GLY A 181 33.28 5.24 51.80
C GLY A 181 32.72 6.15 52.88
#